data_AF-A0A4S2H0C4-F1
#
_entry.id   AF-A0A4S2H0C4-F1
#
_cell.length_a   1.000
_cell.length_b   1.000
_cell.length_c   1.000
_cell.angle_alpha   90.00
_cell.angle_beta   90.00
_cell.angle_gamma   90.00
#
_symmetry.space_group_name_H-M   'P 1'
#
loop_
_entity.id
_entity.type
_entity.pdbx_description
1 polymer ?
#
loop_
_entity_poly.entity_id
_entity_poly.type
_entity_poly.pdbx_seq_one_letter_code
_entity_poly.pdbx_strand_id
1 'polypeptide(L)'
;MTRFLKSDDNPGGRRLEDILLELRADVLLRCTKISGDTRPEALHVMANNMKVLEHLTAAIELAQDSTHLLDRAFGPSKAEDGGDPRIGVA
;
A
#
# COMPACT_ATOMS: atom_id res chain seq x y z
N MET A 1 11.13 -14.31 -5.25
CA MET A 1 11.04 -13.83 -3.85
C MET A 1 10.61 -12.38 -3.74
N THR A 2 9.43 -12.14 -3.20
CA THR A 2 9.01 -10.81 -2.72
C THR A 2 9.45 -10.63 -1.28
N ARG A 3 10.04 -9.48 -0.94
CA ARG A 3 10.50 -9.21 0.43
C ARG A 3 9.37 -8.77 1.38
N PHE A 4 8.40 -8.01 0.87
CA PHE A 4 7.35 -7.39 1.68
C PHE A 4 5.98 -8.00 1.43
N LEU A 5 5.69 -8.31 0.16
CA LEU A 5 4.39 -8.83 -0.25
C LEU A 5 4.28 -10.31 0.09
N LYS A 6 3.08 -10.73 0.47
CA LYS A 6 2.74 -12.14 0.64
C LYS A 6 2.86 -12.88 -0.68
N SER A 7 3.55 -14.00 -0.67
CA SER A 7 3.71 -14.94 -1.78
C SER A 7 4.13 -16.30 -1.22
N ASP A 8 4.26 -17.31 -2.07
CA ASP A 8 4.75 -18.63 -1.66
C ASP A 8 6.17 -18.56 -1.08
N ASP A 9 7.00 -17.69 -1.67
CA ASP A 9 8.35 -17.36 -1.20
C ASP A 9 8.37 -16.51 0.09
N ASN A 10 7.24 -15.91 0.49
CA ASN A 10 7.12 -15.08 1.68
C ASN A 10 5.72 -15.18 2.31
N PRO A 11 5.39 -16.31 2.98
CA PRO A 11 4.05 -16.54 3.54
C PRO A 11 3.66 -15.55 4.64
N GLY A 12 4.65 -14.99 5.34
CA GLY A 12 4.49 -13.96 6.37
C GLY A 12 4.47 -12.53 5.83
N GLY A 13 4.52 -12.35 4.50
CA GLY A 13 4.37 -11.04 3.87
C GLY A 13 2.98 -10.45 4.08
N ARG A 14 2.82 -9.18 3.69
CA ARG A 14 1.56 -8.45 3.85
C ARG A 14 0.90 -8.18 2.50
N ARG A 15 -0.38 -7.81 2.53
CA ARG A 15 -1.05 -7.28 1.34
C ARG A 15 -0.51 -5.91 0.99
N LEU A 16 -0.58 -5.56 -0.30
CA LEU A 16 -0.04 -4.30 -0.79
C LEU A 16 -0.79 -3.11 -0.19
N GLU A 17 -2.11 -3.15 -0.16
CA GLU A 17 -2.97 -2.12 0.41
C GLU A 17 -2.66 -1.84 1.89
N ASP A 18 -2.36 -2.88 2.69
CA ASP A 18 -2.01 -2.72 4.10
C ASP A 18 -0.66 -1.99 4.25
N ILE A 19 0.32 -2.31 3.41
CA ILE A 19 1.62 -1.63 3.40
C ILE A 19 1.47 -0.17 2.99
N LEU A 20 0.69 0.10 1.95
CA LEU A 20 0.49 1.46 1.45
C LEU A 20 -0.29 2.33 2.46
N LEU A 21 -1.26 1.75 3.19
CA LEU A 21 -1.99 2.43 4.25
C LEU A 21 -1.08 2.88 5.39
N GLU A 22 -0.19 2.00 5.86
CA GLU A 22 0.80 2.34 6.88
C GLU A 22 1.78 3.41 6.40
N LEU A 23 2.29 3.27 5.17
CA LEU A 23 3.20 4.25 4.59
C LEU A 23 2.54 5.63 4.47
N ARG A 24 1.26 5.69 4.09
CA ARG A 24 0.48 6.93 4.05
C ARG A 24 0.38 7.58 5.42
N ALA A 25 0.17 6.79 6.48
CA ALA A 25 0.13 7.30 7.85
C ALA A 25 1.48 7.90 8.29
N ASP A 26 2.58 7.25 7.97
CA ASP A 26 3.93 7.75 8.27
C ASP A 26 4.26 9.05 7.53
N VAL A 27 3.88 9.16 6.26
CA VAL A 27 4.07 10.39 5.48
C VAL A 27 3.21 11.53 6.05
N LEU A 28 1.97 11.26 6.45
CA LEU A 28 1.12 12.26 7.13
C LEU A 28 1.76 12.74 8.43
N LEU A 29 2.31 11.84 9.25
CA LEU A 29 3.01 12.19 10.48
C LEU A 29 4.25 13.07 10.22
N ARG A 30 4.94 12.88 9.10
CA ARG A 30 6.05 13.77 8.70
C ARG A 30 5.54 15.15 8.29
N CYS A 31 4.41 15.23 7.60
CA CYS A 31 3.79 16.51 7.23
C CYS A 31 3.39 17.31 8.48
N THR A 32 2.80 16.67 9.49
CA THR A 32 2.41 17.38 10.73
C THR A 32 3.61 17.98 11.46
N LYS A 33 4.77 17.34 11.41
CA LYS A 33 6.01 17.84 12.04
C LYS A 33 6.59 19.09 11.38
N ILE A 34 6.32 19.34 10.10
CA ILE A 34 6.87 20.49 9.35
C ILE A 34 5.80 21.50 8.93
N SER A 35 4.56 21.36 9.38
CA SER A 35 3.42 22.15 8.92
C SER A 35 3.52 23.65 9.23
N GLY A 36 4.23 24.03 10.29
CA GLY A 36 4.48 25.42 10.67
C GLY A 36 5.81 26.00 10.19
N ASP A 37 6.64 25.20 9.49
CA ASP A 37 7.95 25.65 9.02
C ASP A 37 7.81 26.37 7.67
N THR A 38 8.04 27.69 7.69
CA THR A 38 7.84 28.57 6.53
C THR A 38 9.11 28.75 5.69
N ARG A 39 10.21 28.06 6.01
CA ARG A 39 11.41 28.09 5.18
C ARG A 39 11.13 27.50 3.79
N PRO A 40 11.72 28.05 2.72
CA PRO A 40 11.46 27.57 1.35
C PRO A 40 11.67 26.06 1.16
N GLU A 41 12.66 25.48 1.84
CA GLU A 41 12.96 24.05 1.80
C GLU A 41 11.84 23.22 2.42
N ALA A 42 11.30 23.65 3.56
CA ALA A 42 10.22 22.98 4.24
C ALA A 42 8.91 23.04 3.43
N LEU A 43 8.62 24.20 2.83
CA LEU A 43 7.50 24.37 1.91
C LEU A 43 7.62 23.46 0.68
N HIS A 44 8.82 23.34 0.11
CA HIS A 44 9.06 22.44 -1.02
C HIS A 44 8.86 20.96 -0.64
N VAL A 45 9.40 20.53 0.51
CA VAL A 45 9.21 19.17 1.02
C VAL A 45 7.73 18.90 1.32
N MET A 46 7.01 19.86 1.90
CA MET A 46 5.57 19.75 2.14
C MET A 46 4.80 19.54 0.83
N ALA A 47 5.08 20.35 -0.20
CA ALA A 47 4.45 20.21 -1.51
C ALA A 47 4.70 18.82 -2.13
N ASN A 48 5.92 18.32 -2.05
CA ASN A 48 6.26 16.98 -2.53
C ASN A 48 5.53 15.89 -1.74
N ASN A 49 5.47 16.00 -0.41
CA ASN A 49 4.75 15.04 0.44
C ASN A 49 3.25 15.02 0.12
N MET A 50 2.62 16.17 -0.15
CA MET A 50 1.22 16.21 -0.59
C MET A 50 1.01 15.44 -1.89
N LYS A 51 1.93 15.58 -2.86
CA LYS A 51 1.86 14.80 -4.11
C LYS A 51 2.08 13.31 -3.90
N VAL A 52 3.00 12.93 -3.01
CA VAL A 52 3.19 11.52 -2.62
C VAL A 52 1.93 10.94 -1.98
N LEU A 53 1.26 11.69 -1.10
CA LEU A 53 0.01 11.25 -0.46
C LEU A 53 -1.12 11.05 -1.47
N GLU A 54 -1.21 11.89 -2.50
CA GLU A 54 -2.14 11.71 -3.62
C GLU A 54 -1.87 10.39 -4.36
N HIS A 55 -0.61 10.12 -4.72
CA HIS A 55 -0.23 8.88 -5.38
C HIS A 55 -0.44 7.64 -4.51
N LEU A 56 -0.16 7.73 -3.21
CA LEU A 56 -0.43 6.64 -2.26
C LEU A 56 -1.93 6.34 -2.20
N THR A 57 -2.77 7.38 -2.19
CA THR A 57 -4.23 7.19 -2.18
C THR A 57 -4.70 6.47 -3.45
N ALA A 58 -4.27 6.92 -4.63
CA ALA A 58 -4.59 6.23 -5.89
C ALA A 58 -4.09 4.78 -5.92
N ALA A 59 -2.89 4.52 -5.41
CA ALA A 59 -2.33 3.17 -5.36
C ALA A 59 -3.11 2.26 -4.39
N ILE A 60 -3.56 2.77 -3.24
CA ILE A 60 -4.41 2.04 -2.29
C ILE A 60 -5.75 1.67 -2.95
N GLU A 61 -6.40 2.62 -3.63
CA GLU A 61 -7.67 2.38 -4.31
C GLU A 61 -7.54 1.29 -5.39
N LEU A 62 -6.48 1.35 -6.21
CA LEU A 62 -6.20 0.33 -7.22
C LEU A 62 -5.92 -1.06 -6.61
N ALA A 63 -5.18 -1.12 -5.51
CA ALA A 63 -4.90 -2.37 -4.82
C ALA A 63 -6.18 -2.99 -4.22
N GLN A 64 -7.01 -2.17 -3.58
CA GLN A 64 -8.29 -2.60 -3.01
C GLN A 64 -9.28 -3.04 -4.10
N ASP A 65 -9.39 -2.31 -5.20
CA ASP A 65 -10.22 -2.69 -6.35
C ASP A 65 -9.77 -4.04 -6.93
N SER A 66 -8.46 -4.26 -7.05
CA SER A 66 -7.91 -5.55 -7.47
C SER A 66 -8.31 -6.68 -6.50
N THR A 67 -8.21 -6.46 -5.19
CA THR A 67 -8.64 -7.44 -4.18
C THR A 67 -10.15 -7.73 -4.30
N HIS A 68 -10.98 -6.69 -4.42
CA HIS A 68 -12.44 -6.84 -4.58
C HIS A 68 -12.81 -7.56 -5.87
N LEU A 69 -12.13 -7.27 -6.97
CA LEU A 69 -12.32 -7.96 -8.25
C LEU A 69 -12.09 -9.46 -8.10
N LEU A 70 -10.98 -9.84 -7.45
CA LEU A 70 -10.62 -11.24 -7.24
C LEU A 70 -11.60 -11.93 -6.27
N ASP A 71 -12.03 -11.24 -5.20
CA ASP A 71 -13.02 -11.76 -4.26
C ASP A 71 -14.36 -12.02 -4.96
N ARG A 72 -14.79 -11.10 -5.84
CA ARG A 72 -16.02 -11.27 -6.63
C ARG A 72 -15.91 -12.40 -7.65
N ALA A 73 -14.76 -12.53 -8.32
CA ALA A 73 -14.57 -13.49 -9.40
C ALA A 73 -14.33 -14.93 -8.91
N PHE A 74 -13.60 -15.09 -7.80
CA PHE A 74 -13.10 -16.40 -7.35
C PHE A 74 -13.47 -16.72 -5.89
N GLY A 75 -14.13 -15.79 -5.19
CA GLY A 75 -14.37 -15.87 -3.76
C GLY A 75 -13.17 -15.40 -2.92
N PRO A 76 -13.29 -15.46 -1.58
CA PRO A 76 -12.23 -15.07 -0.66
C PRO A 76 -10.92 -15.81 -0.94
N SER A 77 -9.81 -15.12 -0.77
CA SER A 77 -8.47 -15.74 -0.88
C SER A 77 -8.33 -16.89 0.12
N LYS A 78 -7.93 -18.07 -0.38
CA LYS A 78 -7.53 -19.23 0.44
C LYS A 78 -6.02 -19.40 0.53
N ALA A 79 -5.24 -18.47 -0.03
CA ALA A 79 -3.78 -18.53 0.00
C ALA A 79 -3.22 -18.47 1.43
N GLU A 80 -3.96 -17.87 2.38
CA GLU A 80 -3.63 -17.90 3.80
C GLU A 80 -3.69 -19.32 4.40
N ASP A 81 -4.53 -20.20 3.85
CA ASP A 81 -4.77 -21.57 4.31
C ASP A 81 -4.02 -22.63 3.47
N GLY A 82 -3.07 -22.20 2.62
CA GLY A 82 -2.32 -23.08 1.71
C GLY A 82 -3.10 -23.52 0.46
N GLY A 83 -4.18 -22.81 0.11
CA GLY A 83 -4.90 -23.02 -1.15
C GLY A 83 -4.20 -22.37 -2.36
N ASP A 84 -4.52 -22.86 -3.55
CA ASP A 84 -3.93 -22.38 -4.81
C ASP A 84 -4.15 -20.86 -5.03
N PRO A 85 -3.20 -20.17 -5.70
CA PRO A 85 -3.36 -18.78 -6.04
C PRO A 85 -4.58 -18.59 -6.97
N ARG A 86 -5.34 -17.51 -6.74
CA ARG A 86 -6.55 -17.21 -7.55
C ARG A 86 -6.22 -16.89 -9.01
N ILE A 87 -5.06 -16.29 -9.23
CA ILE A 87 -4.51 -15.97 -10.55
C ILE A 87 -2.99 -16.17 -10.53
N GLY A 88 -2.42 -16.51 -11.68
CA GLY A 88 -0.99 -16.80 -11.82
C GLY A 88 -0.65 -18.27 -11.60
N VAL A 89 0.65 -18.54 -11.47
CA VAL A 89 1.20 -19.86 -11.16
C VAL A 89 1.77 -19.84 -9.75
N ALA A 90 1.65 -20.96 -9.03
CA ALA A 90 2.33 -21.21 -7.76
C ALA A 90 3.82 -21.53 -8.00
#